data_AF-A0A2E9ACV0-F1
#
_entry.id   AF-A0A2E9ACV0-F1
#
_cell.length_a   1.000
_cell.length_b   1.000
_cell.length_c   1.000
_cell.angle_alpha   90.00
_cell.angle_beta   90.00
_cell.angle_gamma   90.00
#
_symmetry.space_group_name_H-M   'P 1'
#
loop_
_entity.id
_entity.type
_entity.pdbx_description
1 polymer ?
#
loop_
_entity_poly.entity_id
_entity_poly.type
_entity_poly.pdbx_seq_one_letter_code
_entity_poly.pdbx_strand_id
1 'polypeptide(L)' 'YPGWQATIDGKPTNIFSTNGLFSAIELEAGNHRVIFQYRPLSWQLGLWISITTLILWGLAFRFTQKNVYP' A
#
# COMPACT_ATOMS: atom_id res chain seq x y z
N TYR A 1 13.13 -4.58 -0.09
CA TYR A 1 11.70 -4.73 0.25
C TYR A 1 10.92 -3.50 -0.22
N PRO A 2 10.25 -3.55 -1.39
CA PRO A 2 9.53 -2.40 -1.94
C PRO A 2 8.25 -2.14 -1.13
N GLY A 3 8.17 -0.98 -0.46
CA GLY A 3 6.98 -0.57 0.29
C GLY A 3 7.27 0.15 1.61
N TRP A 4 8.49 0.04 2.14
CA TRP A 4 8.92 0.88 3.25
C TRP A 4 9.22 2.30 2.76
N GLN A 5 8.68 3.28 3.47
CA GLN A 5 8.98 4.70 3.29
C GLN A 5 9.47 5.24 4.62
N ALA A 6 10.52 6.06 4.60
CA ALA A 6 11.04 6.71 5.79
C ALA A 6 10.90 8.22 5.65
N THR A 7 10.61 8.88 6.76
CA THR A 7 10.65 10.34 6.85
C THR A 7 11.50 10.77 8.03
N ILE A 8 12.21 11.88 7.85
CA ILE A 8 12.96 12.59 8.90
C ILE A 8 12.29 13.94 9.08
N ASP A 9 11.74 14.20 10.25
CA ASP A 9 11.01 15.43 10.57
C ASP A 9 9.89 15.75 9.57
N GLY A 10 9.24 14.71 9.05
CA GLY A 10 8.15 14.82 8.07
C GLY A 10 8.60 14.92 6.61
N LYS A 11 9.91 15.03 6.33
CA LYS A 11 10.45 15.03 4.95
C LYS A 11 10.83 13.62 4.51
N PRO A 12 10.47 13.19 3.28
CA PRO A 12 10.86 11.89 2.75
C PRO A 12 12.39 11.73 2.71
N THR A 13 12.88 10.55 3.11
CA THR A 13 14.29 10.19 3.00
C THR A 13 14.46 8.84 2.31
N ASN A 14 15.63 8.63 1.70
CA ASN A 14 15.96 7.37 1.06
C ASN A 14 16.34 6.31 2.11
N ILE A 15 15.77 5.12 1.95
CA ILE A 15 16.15 3.95 2.73
C ILE A 15 17.19 3.16 1.95
N PHE A 16 18.38 3.02 2.52
CA PHE A 16 19.44 2.18 2.00
C PHE A 16 19.30 0.76 2.53
N SER A 17 19.54 -0.24 1.68
CA SER A 17 19.61 -1.63 2.13
C SER A 17 21.04 -1.95 2.56
N THR A 18 21.22 -2.25 3.84
CA THR A 18 22.52 -2.64 4.40
C THR A 18 22.50 -4.12 4.75
N ASN A 19 23.52 -4.87 4.31
CA ASN A 19 23.65 -6.31 4.53
C ASN A 19 22.41 -7.15 4.13
N GLY A 20 21.64 -6.68 3.15
CA GLY A 20 20.48 -7.37 2.57
C GLY A 20 19.22 -7.48 3.45
N LEU A 21 19.35 -7.37 4.77
CA LEU A 21 18.25 -7.52 5.73
C LEU A 21 17.94 -6.23 6.49
N PHE A 22 18.89 -5.30 6.58
CA PHE A 22 18.74 -4.08 7.36
C PHE A 22 18.40 -2.89 6.47
N SER A 23 17.64 -1.97 7.05
CA SER A 23 17.32 -0.67 6.47
C SER A 23 18.15 0.39 7.19
N ALA A 24 18.86 1.21 6.44
CA ALA A 24 19.64 2.32 6.94
C ALA A 24 19.13 3.64 6.35
N ILE A 25 19.30 4.73 7.10
CA ILE A 25 19.00 6.10 6.68
C ILE A 25 20.16 6.99 7.12
N GLU A 26 20.50 7.97 6.29
CA GLU A 26 21.49 8.98 6.64
C GLU A 26 20.82 10.06 7.52
N LEU A 27 21.47 10.42 8.63
CA LEU A 27 20.94 11.36 9.60
C LEU A 27 22.07 12.28 10.08
N GLU A 28 21.80 13.58 10.11
CA GLU A 28 22.71 14.57 10.70
C GLU A 28 22.70 14.47 12.23
N ALA A 29 23.76 14.98 12.86
CA ALA A 29 23.85 15.00 14.31
C ALA A 29 22.81 15.95 14.91
N GLY A 30 21.94 15.44 15.79
CA GLY A 30 20.91 16.24 16.43
C GLY A 30 19.71 15.44 16.88
N ASN A 31 18.65 16.14 17.28
CA ASN A 31 17.37 15.54 17.62
C ASN A 31 16.48 15.54 16.39
N HIS A 32 16.18 14.34 15.89
CA HIS A 32 15.32 14.15 14.73
C HIS A 32 14.25 13.12 15.02
N ARG A 33 13.05 13.33 14.48
CA ARG A 33 11.98 12.35 14.51
C ARG A 33 12.00 11.53 13.22
N VAL A 34 12.40 10.28 13.36
CA VAL A 34 12.38 9.31 12.26
C VAL A 34 11.08 8.51 12.29
N ILE A 35 10.41 8.41 11.15
CA ILE A 35 9.20 7.58 11.01
C ILE A 35 9.38 6.61 9.84
N PHE A 36 9.35 5.31 10.14
CA PHE A 36 9.25 4.26 9.13
C PHE A 36 7.79 3.85 8.98
N GLN A 37 7.28 3.94 7.75
CA GLN A 37 5.90 3.58 7.41
C GLN A 37 5.91 2.52 6.32
N TYR A 38 5.15 1.45 6.55
CA TYR A 38 4.91 0.44 5.53
C TYR A 38 3.69 0.85 4.69
N ARG A 39 3.93 1.31 3.47
CA ARG A 39 2.91 1.72 2.49
C ARG A 39 3.13 0.99 1.16
N PRO A 40 2.84 -0.32 1.10
CA PRO A 40 3.00 -1.08 -0.12
C PRO A 40 1.93 -0.67 -1.16
N LEU A 41 2.35 -0.45 -2.40
CA LEU A 41 1.47 -0.21 -3.54
C LEU A 41 0.48 -1.37 -3.76
N SER A 42 0.90 -2.60 -3.45
CA SER A 42 0.08 -3.80 -3.60
C SER A 42 -1.19 -3.76 -2.74
N TRP A 43 -1.15 -3.13 -1.56
CA TRP A 43 -2.33 -2.97 -0.72
C TRP A 43 -3.39 -2.10 -1.40
N GLN A 44 -2.96 -0.97 -1.97
CA GLN A 44 -3.87 -0.06 -2.69
C GLN A 44 -4.46 -0.75 -3.93
N LEU A 45 -3.62 -1.45 -4.70
CA LEU A 45 -4.07 -2.21 -5.87
C LEU A 45 -5.06 -3.32 -5.49
N GLY A 46 -4.77 -4.09 -4.45
CA GLY A 46 -5.66 -5.16 -3.98
C GLY A 46 -7.03 -4.63 -3.53
N LEU A 47 -7.07 -3.43 -2.95
CA LEU A 47 -8.30 -2.76 -2.54
C LEU A 47 -9.15 -2.37 -3.76
N TRP A 48 -8.52 -1.78 -4.79
CA TRP A 48 -9.20 -1.48 -6.06
C TRP A 48 -9.71 -2.73 -6.77
N ILE A 49 -8.90 -3.80 -6.82
CA ILE A 49 -9.30 -5.09 -7.41
C ILE A 49 -10.50 -5.68 -6.65
N SER A 50 -10.48 -5.63 -5.31
CA SER A 50 -11.57 -6.12 -4.48
C SER A 50 -12.86 -5.37 -4.75
N ILE A 51 -12.82 -4.03 -4.76
CA ILE A 51 -14.00 -3.19 -5.03
C ILE A 51 -14.56 -3.46 -6.43
N THR A 52 -13.70 -3.47 -7.45
CA THR A 52 -14.13 -3.71 -8.84
C THR A 52 -14.75 -5.09 -9.01
N THR A 53 -14.15 -6.12 -8.41
CA THR A 53 -14.70 -7.48 -8.40
C THR A 53 -16.07 -7.53 -7.74
N LEU A 54 -16.24 -6.86 -6.59
CA LEU A 54 -17.51 -6.84 -5.85
C LEU A 54 -18.63 -6.14 -6.63
N ILE A 55 -18.30 -5.05 -7.33
CA ILE A 55 -19.22 -4.35 -8.22
C ILE A 55 -19.64 -5.25 -9.38
N LEU A 56 -18.67 -5.85 -10.08
CA LEU A 56 -18.95 -6.75 -11.22
C LEU A 56 -19.80 -7.94 -10.78
N TRP A 57 -19.48 -8.53 -9.63
CA TRP A 57 -20.23 -9.64 -9.06
C TRP A 57 -21.66 -9.23 -8.69
N GLY A 58 -21.85 -8.07 -8.06
CA GLY A 58 -23.18 -7.53 -7.75
C GLY A 58 -24.01 -7.25 -9.01
N LEU A 59 -23.40 -6.67 -10.05
CA LEU A 59 -24.07 -6.43 -11.33
C LEU A 59 -24.48 -7.74 -12.03
N ALA A 60 -23.58 -8.71 -12.08
CA ALA A 60 -23.87 -10.03 -12.62
C ALA A 60 -25.00 -10.72 -11.84
N PHE A 61 -24.97 -10.65 -10.52
CA PHE A 61 -26.01 -11.21 -9.66
C PHE A 61 -27.39 -10.58 -9.93
N ARG A 62 -27.46 -9.26 -10.09
CA ARG A 62 -28.72 -8.57 -10.45
C ARG A 62 -29.22 -8.95 -11.85
N PHE A 63 -28.32 -9.16 -12.80
CA PHE A 63 -28.69 -9.59 -14.16
C PHE A 63 -29.30 -11.00 -14.16
N THR A 64 -28.71 -11.93 -13.40
CA THR A 64 -29.24 -13.30 -13.28
C THR A 64 -30.61 -13.31 -12.61
N GLN A 65 -30.83 -12.54 -11.55
CA GLN A 65 -32.14 -12.44 -10.89
C GLN A 65 -33.25 -11.94 -11.84
N LYS A 66 -32.91 -11.01 -12.75
CA LYS A 66 -33.85 -10.46 -13.72
C LYS A 66 -34.21 -11.43 -14.86
N ASN A 67 -33.34 -12.38 -15.15
CA ASN A 67 -33.54 -13.39 -16.21
C ASN A 67 -34.19 -14.69 -15.70
N VAL A 68 -34.27 -14.91 -14.38
CA VAL A 68 -34.77 -16.17 -13.79
C VAL A 68 -36.25 -16.09 -13.37
N TYR A 69 -36.88 -14.91 -13.36
CA TYR A 69 -38.32 -14.75 -13.19
C TYR A 69 -39.00 -14.25 -14.48
N PRO A 70 -39.48 -15.16 -15.37
CA PRO A 70 -40.54 -14.89 -16.33
C PRO A 70 -41.93 -14.89 -15.70
#